data_AF-A0A8E1URS2-F1
#
_entry.id   AF-A0A8E1URS2-F1
#
_cell.length_a   1.000
_cell.length_b   1.000
_cell.length_c   1.000
_cell.angle_alpha   90.00
_cell.angle_beta   90.00
_cell.angle_gamma   90.00
#
_symmetry.space_group_name_H-M   'P 1'
#
loop_
_entity.id
_entity.type
_entity.pdbx_description
1 polymer ?
#
loop_
_entity_poly.entity_id
_entity_poly.type
_entity_poly.pdbx_seq_one_letter_code
_entity_poly.pdbx_strand_id
1 'polypeptide(L)'
;MCNVSVGGLGSYLRRYWRELVFRHHGISVNNSSLQNVKIIETGKQNINAHMKYKDAVAACDSLTFIDLNISQIARKYGLDATAMANFMRIHYHDTLVWREKVRKQLGINDNTAHGARKKCIKQYAEAVRMYKETDMTMSEIAEACKVSLSGFSQHMRFYHSDILKQKRQRRKVAEATKTFGKLTGNGRMYKPAPATEKKYAEALDLYKNTTMTMKDIAKHVGVSSEGFRSYLHKWHKNLVLERLGVAGDVDENIDLRKAKRRLKTVAVKYEGAIESLRQNPRPIAKVAVEFGFRPDVFREYLNKHEPELAARQGMTCSASGKKISRRSEEKYFVAMKLYETTPESLKSISKRLGLTYNSLGGYIRRNYPEVISRHRDLL
;
A
#
# COMPACT_ATOMS: atom_id res chain seq x y z
N MET A 1 25.09 -22.95 -36.10
CA MET A 1 25.15 -22.12 -34.88
C MET A 1 23.73 -21.94 -34.36
N CYS A 2 23.45 -22.27 -33.10
CA CYS A 2 22.10 -22.15 -32.55
C CYS A 2 21.73 -20.67 -32.38
N ASN A 3 20.56 -20.26 -32.89
CA ASN A 3 20.09 -18.87 -32.96
C ASN A 3 19.60 -18.33 -31.60
N VAL A 4 20.30 -18.67 -30.51
CA VAL A 4 19.92 -18.36 -29.13
C VAL A 4 20.97 -17.47 -28.51
N SER A 5 20.54 -16.34 -27.94
CA SER A 5 21.47 -15.44 -27.24
C SER A 5 22.06 -16.11 -26.00
N VAL A 6 23.30 -15.77 -25.65
CA VAL A 6 23.98 -16.27 -24.43
C VAL A 6 23.13 -16.03 -23.18
N GLY A 7 22.44 -14.88 -23.12
CA GLY A 7 21.52 -14.54 -22.03
C GLY A 7 20.25 -15.39 -22.01
N GLY A 8 19.69 -15.71 -23.18
CA GLY A 8 18.53 -16.59 -23.34
C GLY A 8 18.83 -18.02 -22.91
N LEU A 9 19.93 -18.59 -23.40
CA LEU A 9 20.38 -19.93 -23.01
C LEU A 9 20.66 -20.00 -21.50
N GLY A 10 21.37 -19.02 -20.94
CA GLY A 10 21.66 -18.98 -19.51
C GLY A 10 20.40 -18.86 -18.64
N SER A 11 19.36 -18.17 -19.11
CA SER A 11 18.09 -18.06 -18.39
C SER A 11 17.28 -19.36 -18.44
N TYR A 12 17.28 -20.02 -19.60
CA TYR A 12 16.68 -21.34 -19.78
C TYR A 12 17.32 -22.38 -18.86
N LEU A 13 18.66 -22.47 -18.87
CA LEU A 13 19.40 -23.41 -18.02
C LEU A 13 19.15 -23.17 -16.52
N ARG A 14 19.14 -21.91 -16.05
CA ARG A 14 18.87 -21.61 -14.63
C ARG A 14 17.44 -21.92 -14.17
N ARG A 15 16.49 -21.99 -15.11
CA ARG A 15 15.07 -22.24 -14.84
C ARG A 15 14.70 -23.73 -14.95
N TYR A 16 15.25 -24.43 -15.94
CA TYR A 16 14.86 -25.80 -16.26
C TYR A 16 15.95 -26.85 -15.99
N TRP A 17 17.23 -26.46 -15.97
CA TRP A 17 18.38 -27.35 -15.83
C TRP A 17 19.37 -26.84 -14.78
N ARG A 18 18.83 -26.48 -13.61
CA ARG A 18 19.57 -25.75 -12.57
C ARG A 18 20.65 -26.64 -11.93
N GLU A 19 20.44 -27.94 -11.90
CA GLU A 19 21.41 -28.97 -11.50
C GLU A 19 22.65 -29.01 -12.40
N LEU A 20 22.49 -28.86 -13.73
CA LEU A 20 23.64 -28.73 -14.64
C LEU A 20 24.44 -27.47 -14.34
N VAL A 21 23.74 -26.36 -14.06
CA VAL A 21 24.40 -25.09 -13.68
C VAL A 21 25.15 -25.24 -12.36
N PHE A 22 24.59 -25.91 -11.35
CA PHE A 22 25.28 -26.18 -10.09
C PHE A 22 26.50 -27.09 -10.26
N ARG A 23 26.40 -28.14 -11.08
CA ARG A 23 27.53 -29.03 -11.39
C ARG A 23 28.65 -28.28 -12.09
N HIS A 24 28.33 -27.44 -13.07
CA HIS A 24 29.31 -26.58 -13.74
C HIS A 24 30.00 -25.61 -12.78
N HIS A 25 29.28 -25.14 -11.75
CA HIS A 25 29.85 -24.29 -10.70
C HIS A 25 30.45 -25.09 -9.53
N GLY A 26 30.48 -26.43 -9.54
CA GLY A 26 31.03 -27.23 -8.45
C GLY A 26 30.26 -27.13 -7.12
N ILE A 27 28.97 -26.79 -7.15
CA ILE A 27 28.12 -26.65 -5.97
C ILE A 27 27.47 -28.01 -5.65
N SER A 28 27.84 -28.63 -4.53
CA SER A 28 27.17 -29.83 -4.02
C SER A 28 25.87 -29.44 -3.31
N VAL A 29 24.75 -30.05 -3.71
CA VAL A 29 23.43 -29.77 -3.14
C VAL A 29 22.99 -30.97 -2.30
N ASN A 30 23.11 -30.86 -0.97
CA ASN A 30 22.60 -31.88 -0.04
C ASN A 30 21.11 -31.63 0.24
N ASN A 31 20.23 -32.57 -0.13
CA ASN A 31 18.79 -32.74 0.19
C ASN A 31 17.89 -31.47 0.34
N SER A 32 18.37 -30.31 -0.07
CA SER A 32 17.72 -29.00 0.01
C SER A 32 17.14 -28.68 -1.35
N SER A 33 15.97 -28.04 -1.39
CA SER A 33 15.37 -27.63 -2.66
C SER A 33 16.36 -26.78 -3.47
N LEU A 34 16.67 -27.24 -4.70
CA LEU A 34 17.58 -26.60 -5.67
C LEU A 34 17.25 -25.12 -5.92
N GLN A 35 16.00 -24.72 -5.68
CA GLN A 35 15.51 -23.35 -5.84
C GLN A 35 16.04 -22.40 -4.75
N ASN A 36 16.33 -22.90 -3.55
CA ASN A 36 16.77 -22.09 -2.42
C ASN A 36 18.29 -21.84 -2.41
N VAL A 37 19.05 -22.66 -3.15
CA VAL A 37 20.51 -22.50 -3.27
C VAL A 37 20.85 -21.41 -4.28
N LYS A 38 21.65 -20.43 -3.85
CA LYS A 38 22.12 -19.34 -4.71
C LYS A 38 23.35 -19.79 -5.50
N ILE A 39 23.27 -19.74 -6.83
CA ILE A 39 24.39 -20.07 -7.75
C ILE A 39 25.57 -19.11 -7.54
N ILE A 40 25.29 -17.83 -7.27
CA ILE A 40 26.29 -16.82 -6.95
C ILE A 40 25.88 -16.20 -5.62
N GLU A 41 26.67 -16.45 -4.59
CA GLU A 41 26.48 -15.79 -3.31
C GLU A 41 27.07 -14.38 -3.31
N THR A 42 26.30 -13.42 -2.83
CA THR A 42 26.69 -12.02 -2.87
C THR A 42 27.88 -11.76 -1.94
N GLY A 43 29.03 -11.38 -2.51
CA GLY A 43 30.27 -11.10 -1.78
C GLY A 43 31.24 -12.27 -1.71
N LYS A 44 30.82 -13.48 -2.13
CA LYS A 44 31.74 -14.60 -2.36
C LYS A 44 32.33 -14.52 -3.77
N GLN A 45 33.49 -15.15 -3.93
CA GLN A 45 34.12 -15.30 -5.24
C GLN A 45 33.27 -16.19 -6.13
N ASN A 46 33.19 -15.87 -7.41
CA ASN A 46 32.69 -16.81 -8.40
C ASN A 46 33.68 -17.97 -8.48
N ILE A 47 33.21 -19.21 -8.36
CA ILE A 47 34.04 -20.42 -8.34
C ILE A 47 34.94 -20.52 -9.58
N ASN A 48 34.42 -20.14 -10.76
CA ASN A 48 35.22 -20.16 -11.99
C ASN A 48 36.29 -19.07 -11.99
N ALA A 49 36.00 -17.91 -11.41
CA ALA A 49 36.99 -16.84 -11.26
C ALA A 49 38.05 -17.22 -10.22
N HIS A 50 37.64 -17.83 -9.10
CA HIS A 50 38.56 -18.39 -8.12
C HIS A 50 39.50 -19.41 -8.76
N MET A 51 38.97 -20.39 -9.49
CA MET A 51 39.78 -21.39 -10.20
C MET A 51 40.72 -20.78 -11.24
N LYS A 52 40.30 -19.71 -11.92
CA LYS A 52 41.13 -18.99 -12.89
C LYS A 52 42.30 -18.24 -12.23
N TYR A 53 42.08 -17.65 -11.06
CA TYR A 53 43.04 -16.74 -10.42
C TYR A 53 43.81 -17.36 -9.24
N LYS A 54 43.38 -18.50 -8.69
CA LYS A 54 43.91 -19.08 -7.43
C LYS A 54 45.43 -19.20 -7.38
N ASP A 55 46.07 -19.66 -8.45
CA ASP A 55 47.51 -19.92 -8.47
C ASP A 55 48.29 -18.59 -8.53
N ALA A 56 47.76 -17.62 -9.27
CA ALA A 56 48.31 -16.28 -9.35
C ALA A 56 48.06 -15.46 -8.06
N VAL A 57 46.96 -15.72 -7.36
CA VAL A 57 46.69 -15.16 -6.02
C VAL A 57 47.69 -15.72 -5.00
N ALA A 58 47.89 -17.04 -4.99
CA ALA A 58 48.88 -17.68 -4.12
C ALA A 58 50.30 -17.13 -4.38
N ALA A 59 50.64 -16.85 -5.63
CA ALA A 59 51.88 -16.17 -5.97
C ALA A 59 51.94 -14.72 -5.43
N CYS A 60 50.83 -13.99 -5.45
CA CYS A 60 50.75 -12.66 -4.84
C CYS A 60 50.92 -12.67 -3.31
N ASP A 61 50.48 -13.75 -2.65
CA ASP A 61 50.61 -13.96 -1.19
C ASP A 61 51.99 -14.51 -0.79
N SER A 62 52.84 -14.91 -1.74
CA SER A 62 54.16 -15.49 -1.46
C SER A 62 55.27 -14.44 -1.47
N LEU A 63 56.24 -14.62 -0.55
CA LEU A 63 57.49 -13.86 -0.55
C LEU A 63 58.38 -14.17 -1.76
N THR A 64 58.25 -15.37 -2.35
CA THR A 64 59.07 -15.80 -3.49
C THR A 64 58.88 -14.94 -4.74
N PHE A 65 57.73 -14.28 -4.86
CA PHE A 65 57.43 -13.41 -5.99
C PHE A 65 57.33 -11.95 -5.57
N ILE A 66 57.77 -11.58 -4.36
CA ILE A 66 57.53 -10.25 -3.77
C ILE A 66 58.11 -9.10 -4.59
N ASP A 67 59.14 -9.39 -5.39
CA ASP A 67 59.84 -8.52 -6.33
C ASP A 67 58.99 -8.15 -7.55
N LEU A 68 58.11 -9.04 -8.00
CA LEU A 68 57.21 -8.81 -9.13
C LEU A 68 56.01 -7.91 -8.78
N ASN A 69 55.56 -7.06 -9.68
CA ASN A 69 54.27 -6.37 -9.54
C ASN A 69 53.12 -7.29 -9.98
N ILE A 70 51.88 -6.92 -9.61
CA ILE A 70 50.69 -7.74 -9.91
C ILE A 70 50.52 -7.99 -11.41
N SER A 71 50.88 -7.03 -12.24
CA SER A 71 50.79 -7.15 -13.71
C SER A 71 51.86 -8.09 -14.28
N GLN A 72 53.03 -8.18 -13.65
CA GLN A 72 54.08 -9.15 -13.97
C GLN A 72 53.68 -10.55 -13.53
N ILE A 73 53.10 -10.69 -12.34
CA ILE A 73 52.52 -11.97 -11.89
C ILE A 73 51.42 -12.39 -12.84
N ALA A 74 50.47 -11.52 -13.18
CA ALA A 74 49.39 -11.83 -14.12
C ALA A 74 49.94 -12.37 -15.45
N ARG A 75 50.93 -11.70 -16.04
CA ARG A 75 51.57 -12.14 -17.28
C ARG A 75 52.28 -13.49 -17.14
N LYS A 76 52.94 -13.75 -16.01
CA LYS A 76 53.59 -15.03 -15.71
C LYS A 76 52.61 -16.20 -15.71
N TYR A 77 51.36 -15.96 -15.33
CA TYR A 77 50.28 -16.96 -15.33
C TYR A 77 49.36 -16.87 -16.56
N GLY A 78 49.71 -16.10 -17.59
CA GLY A 78 48.89 -15.98 -18.81
C GLY A 78 47.55 -15.27 -18.60
N LEU A 79 47.46 -14.40 -17.59
CA LEU A 79 46.24 -13.71 -17.19
C LEU A 79 46.24 -12.24 -17.65
N ASP A 80 45.03 -11.71 -17.88
CA ASP A 80 44.86 -10.27 -18.08
C ASP A 80 45.15 -9.51 -16.78
N ALA A 81 46.15 -8.63 -16.84
CA ALA A 81 46.63 -7.87 -15.68
C ALA A 81 45.55 -6.99 -15.06
N THR A 82 44.70 -6.38 -15.88
CA THR A 82 43.64 -5.48 -15.42
C THR A 82 42.53 -6.24 -14.69
N ALA A 83 42.09 -7.36 -15.26
CA ALA A 83 41.08 -8.23 -14.71
C ALA A 83 41.57 -8.88 -13.40
N MET A 84 42.82 -9.34 -13.36
CA MET A 84 43.43 -9.87 -12.13
C MET A 84 43.53 -8.80 -11.05
N ALA A 85 44.00 -7.58 -11.38
CA ALA A 85 44.08 -6.49 -10.40
C ALA A 85 42.68 -6.11 -9.85
N ASN A 86 41.65 -6.09 -10.69
CA ASN A 86 40.28 -5.84 -10.26
C ASN A 86 39.74 -6.96 -9.36
N PHE A 87 40.06 -8.22 -9.67
CA PHE A 87 39.69 -9.37 -8.85
C PHE A 87 40.35 -9.31 -7.46
N MET A 88 41.65 -9.02 -7.41
CA MET A 88 42.41 -8.85 -6.17
C MET A 88 41.84 -7.72 -5.30
N ARG A 89 41.51 -6.57 -5.87
CA ARG A 89 40.94 -5.44 -5.10
C ARG A 89 39.60 -5.76 -4.43
N ILE A 90 38.79 -6.63 -5.04
CA ILE A 90 37.46 -6.99 -4.51
C ILE A 90 37.57 -8.06 -3.42
N HIS A 91 38.45 -9.04 -3.61
CA HIS A 91 38.44 -10.28 -2.81
C HIS A 91 39.66 -10.48 -1.90
N TYR A 92 40.79 -9.85 -2.22
CA TYR A 92 42.08 -10.03 -1.58
C TYR A 92 42.74 -8.68 -1.29
N HIS A 93 41.97 -7.76 -0.70
CA HIS A 93 42.48 -6.42 -0.38
C HIS A 93 43.63 -6.47 0.63
N ASP A 94 43.54 -7.36 1.63
CA ASP A 94 44.54 -7.50 2.67
C ASP A 94 45.89 -7.98 2.12
N THR A 95 45.87 -8.91 1.14
CA THR A 95 47.05 -9.33 0.38
C THR A 95 47.75 -8.13 -0.27
N LEU A 96 46.98 -7.23 -0.90
CA LEU A 96 47.54 -6.06 -1.56
C LEU A 96 48.20 -5.10 -0.56
N VAL A 97 47.55 -4.86 0.58
CA VAL A 97 48.06 -4.00 1.66
C VAL A 97 49.33 -4.60 2.28
N TRP A 98 49.31 -5.90 2.58
CA TRP A 98 50.48 -6.61 3.10
C TRP A 98 51.66 -6.52 2.14
N ARG A 99 51.43 -6.81 0.86
CA ARG A 99 52.45 -6.81 -0.18
C ARG A 99 53.10 -5.44 -0.34
N GLU A 100 52.31 -4.38 -0.34
CA GLU A 100 52.82 -3.00 -0.38
C GLU A 100 53.71 -2.68 0.84
N LYS A 101 53.28 -3.09 2.04
CA LYS A 101 54.05 -2.90 3.27
C LYS A 101 55.39 -3.63 3.22
N VAL A 102 55.40 -4.90 2.81
CA VAL A 102 56.61 -5.73 2.72
C VAL A 102 57.57 -5.17 1.67
N ARG A 103 57.08 -4.81 0.48
CA ARG A 103 57.92 -4.20 -0.57
C ARG A 103 58.54 -2.88 -0.13
N LYS A 104 57.81 -2.07 0.64
CA LYS A 104 58.33 -0.83 1.24
C LYS A 104 59.44 -1.10 2.26
N GLN A 105 59.28 -2.12 3.09
CA GLN A 105 60.32 -2.54 4.04
C GLN A 105 61.57 -3.06 3.35
N LEU A 106 61.42 -3.77 2.24
CA LEU A 106 62.54 -4.31 1.45
C LEU A 106 63.18 -3.31 0.49
N GLY A 107 62.68 -2.07 0.41
CA GLY A 107 63.20 -1.05 -0.52
C GLY A 107 62.87 -1.30 -2.01
N ILE A 108 62.00 -2.27 -2.32
CA ILE A 108 61.57 -2.64 -3.69
C ILE A 108 60.32 -1.84 -4.10
N ASN A 109 60.06 -0.71 -3.42
CA ASN A 109 58.87 0.08 -3.70
C ASN A 109 59.03 0.82 -5.03
N ASP A 110 58.00 0.77 -5.88
CA ASP A 110 58.00 1.42 -7.19
C ASP A 110 57.60 2.91 -7.12
N ASN A 111 57.55 3.48 -5.90
CA ASN A 111 57.13 4.86 -5.59
C ASN A 111 55.73 5.22 -6.14
N THR A 112 54.94 4.22 -6.54
CA THR A 112 53.59 4.41 -7.03
C THR A 112 52.62 4.37 -5.86
N ALA A 113 51.70 5.35 -5.80
CA ALA A 113 50.65 5.33 -4.79
C ALA A 113 49.64 4.21 -5.11
N HIS A 114 49.57 3.19 -4.25
CA HIS A 114 48.53 2.16 -4.34
C HIS A 114 47.24 2.65 -3.69
N GLY A 115 46.10 2.25 -4.25
CA GLY A 115 44.78 2.70 -3.83
C GLY A 115 44.12 3.68 -4.79
N ALA A 116 43.07 4.38 -4.33
CA ALA A 116 42.36 5.32 -5.17
C ALA A 116 43.24 6.55 -5.42
N ARG A 117 43.41 6.94 -6.70
CA ARG A 117 44.12 8.18 -7.04
C ARG A 117 43.44 9.37 -6.34
N LYS A 118 44.23 10.30 -5.79
CA LYS A 118 43.72 11.51 -5.10
C LYS A 118 42.68 12.29 -5.92
N LYS A 119 42.89 12.40 -7.24
CA LYS A 119 41.92 13.01 -8.18
C LYS A 119 40.58 12.28 -8.19
N CYS A 120 40.59 10.95 -8.22
CA CYS A 120 39.37 10.13 -8.20
C CYS A 120 38.65 10.23 -6.85
N ILE A 121 39.38 10.25 -5.73
CA ILE A 121 38.79 10.44 -4.40
C ILE A 121 38.02 11.76 -4.36
N LYS A 122 38.64 12.86 -4.81
CA LYS A 122 37.97 14.16 -4.88
C LYS A 122 36.76 14.14 -5.82
N GLN A 123 36.88 13.50 -6.99
CA GLN A 123 35.81 13.41 -7.98
C GLN A 123 34.56 12.69 -7.45
N TYR A 124 34.73 11.60 -6.70
CA TYR A 124 33.61 10.81 -6.19
C TYR A 124 33.20 11.17 -4.75
N ALA A 125 33.91 12.07 -4.07
CA ALA A 125 33.67 12.39 -2.66
C ALA A 125 32.21 12.77 -2.37
N GLU A 126 31.63 13.64 -3.20
CA GLU A 126 30.24 14.05 -3.08
C GLU A 126 29.27 12.88 -3.33
N ALA A 127 29.49 12.09 -4.37
CA ALA A 127 28.67 10.93 -4.71
C ALA A 127 28.70 9.85 -3.61
N VAL A 128 29.87 9.62 -3.00
CA VAL A 128 30.03 8.70 -1.86
C VAL A 128 29.25 9.20 -0.65
N ARG A 129 29.36 10.51 -0.33
CA ARG A 129 28.60 11.14 0.76
C ARG A 129 27.10 11.01 0.54
N MET A 130 26.60 11.39 -0.64
CA MET A 130 25.18 11.29 -1.00
C MET A 130 24.68 9.85 -0.90
N TYR A 131 25.45 8.86 -1.37
CA TYR A 131 25.05 7.45 -1.27
C TYR A 131 24.97 6.94 0.17
N LYS A 132 25.86 7.43 1.04
CA LYS A 132 25.87 7.06 2.46
C LYS A 132 24.65 7.65 3.19
N GLU A 133 24.36 8.92 2.96
CA GLU A 133 23.34 9.69 3.69
C GLU A 133 21.93 9.50 3.14
N THR A 134 21.78 9.43 1.82
CA THR A 134 20.46 9.35 1.16
C THR A 134 20.11 7.93 0.73
N ASP A 135 18.83 7.66 0.52
CA ASP A 135 18.33 6.40 -0.05
C ASP A 135 18.18 6.43 -1.58
N MET A 136 18.85 7.37 -2.24
CA MET A 136 18.92 7.44 -3.69
C MET A 136 19.68 6.24 -4.27
N THR A 137 19.31 5.86 -5.49
CA THR A 137 20.01 4.82 -6.23
C THR A 137 21.35 5.33 -6.76
N MET A 138 22.27 4.41 -7.05
CA MET A 138 23.57 4.79 -7.63
C MET A 138 23.42 5.53 -8.97
N SER A 139 22.35 5.25 -9.73
CA SER A 139 22.05 5.92 -11.00
C SER A 139 21.65 7.38 -10.78
N GLU A 140 20.71 7.63 -9.87
CA GLU A 140 20.25 8.98 -9.55
C GLU A 140 21.40 9.84 -8.99
N ILE A 141 22.26 9.26 -8.16
CA ILE A 141 23.45 9.96 -7.63
C ILE A 141 24.49 10.21 -8.71
N ALA A 142 24.72 9.24 -9.60
CA ALA A 142 25.65 9.42 -10.71
C ALA A 142 25.22 10.58 -11.63
N GLU A 143 23.92 10.68 -11.90
CA GLU A 143 23.34 11.79 -12.65
C GLU A 143 23.45 13.12 -11.90
N ALA A 144 23.07 13.16 -10.61
CA ALA A 144 23.14 14.36 -9.79
C ALA A 144 24.57 14.91 -9.65
N CYS A 145 25.55 14.04 -9.41
CA CYS A 145 26.96 14.39 -9.28
C CYS A 145 27.69 14.49 -10.62
N LYS A 146 27.01 14.27 -11.75
CA LYS A 146 27.59 14.28 -13.11
C LYS A 146 28.82 13.36 -13.25
N VAL A 147 28.75 12.17 -12.67
CA VAL A 147 29.79 11.14 -12.76
C VAL A 147 29.29 9.92 -13.53
N SER A 148 30.21 9.16 -14.12
CA SER A 148 29.84 7.90 -14.78
C SER A 148 29.33 6.87 -13.76
N LEU A 149 28.16 6.29 -14.02
CA LEU A 149 27.58 5.22 -13.19
C LEU A 149 28.52 4.02 -13.05
N SER A 150 29.16 3.60 -14.16
CA SER A 150 30.07 2.45 -14.13
C SER A 150 31.33 2.74 -13.31
N GLY A 151 31.91 3.93 -13.48
CA GLY A 151 33.07 4.38 -12.72
C GLY A 151 32.77 4.56 -11.24
N PHE A 152 31.65 5.19 -10.90
CA PHE A 152 31.18 5.34 -9.52
C PHE A 152 30.91 3.97 -8.87
N SER A 153 30.24 3.06 -9.59
CA SER A 153 29.99 1.70 -9.12
C SER A 153 31.27 0.92 -8.85
N GLN A 154 32.29 1.08 -9.69
CA GLN A 154 33.60 0.48 -9.48
C GLN A 154 34.33 1.09 -8.27
N HIS A 155 34.32 2.41 -8.15
CA HIS A 155 34.92 3.12 -7.02
C HIS A 155 34.31 2.68 -5.68
N MET A 156 32.98 2.60 -5.61
CA MET A 156 32.27 2.12 -4.42
C MET A 156 32.63 0.66 -4.07
N ARG A 157 32.74 -0.21 -5.08
CA ARG A 157 33.10 -1.62 -4.85
C ARG A 157 34.53 -1.78 -4.33
N PHE A 158 35.47 -1.00 -4.83
CA PHE A 158 36.89 -1.12 -4.48
C PHE A 158 37.24 -0.47 -3.14
N TYR A 159 36.63 0.68 -2.82
CA TYR A 159 37.09 1.50 -1.69
C TYR A 159 36.03 1.72 -0.60
N HIS A 160 34.76 1.43 -0.88
CA HIS A 160 33.63 1.67 0.05
C HIS A 160 32.70 0.45 0.15
N SER A 161 33.30 -0.74 0.24
CA SER A 161 32.56 -2.01 0.27
C SER A 161 31.71 -2.18 1.54
N ASP A 162 32.12 -1.54 2.63
CA ASP A 162 31.43 -1.41 3.91
C ASP A 162 30.07 -0.69 3.76
N ILE A 163 30.04 0.44 3.06
CA ILE A 163 28.81 1.22 2.80
C ILE A 163 27.82 0.36 1.99
N LEU A 164 28.32 -0.37 0.99
CA LEU A 164 27.50 -1.27 0.18
C LEU A 164 26.92 -2.43 1.02
N LYS A 165 27.70 -3.00 1.94
CA LYS A 165 27.25 -4.04 2.88
C LYS A 165 26.16 -3.50 3.82
N GLN A 166 26.37 -2.32 4.41
CA GLN A 166 25.40 -1.66 5.30
C GLN A 166 24.06 -1.39 4.59
N LYS A 167 24.09 -0.78 3.39
CA LYS A 167 22.88 -0.53 2.59
C LYS A 167 22.17 -1.82 2.18
N ARG A 168 22.90 -2.90 1.90
CA ARG A 168 22.32 -4.21 1.61
C ARG A 168 21.58 -4.79 2.82
N GLN A 169 22.17 -4.66 4.02
CA GLN A 169 21.50 -5.12 5.24
C GLN A 169 20.22 -4.33 5.52
N ARG A 170 20.25 -3.00 5.34
CA ARG A 170 19.05 -2.16 5.43
C ARG A 170 17.95 -2.60 4.45
N ARG A 171 18.32 -2.94 3.20
CA ARG A 171 17.38 -3.45 2.19
C ARG A 171 16.74 -4.79 2.58
N LYS A 172 17.51 -5.71 3.16
CA LYS A 172 16.98 -7.01 3.63
C LYS A 172 15.93 -6.83 4.72
N VAL A 173 16.17 -5.92 5.67
CA VAL A 173 15.18 -5.60 6.72
C VAL A 173 13.93 -4.98 6.10
N ALA A 174 14.10 -4.10 5.11
CA ALA A 174 13.01 -3.42 4.44
C ALA A 174 12.20 -4.31 3.45
N GLU A 175 12.74 -5.45 3.04
CA GLU A 175 12.05 -6.42 2.18
C GLU A 175 10.78 -7.00 2.84
N ALA A 176 10.76 -7.07 4.16
CA ALA A 176 9.66 -7.64 4.93
C ALA A 176 8.41 -6.74 5.02
N THR A 177 8.50 -5.43 4.71
CA THR A 177 7.39 -4.49 4.97
C THR A 177 7.22 -3.48 3.84
N LYS A 178 6.14 -3.60 3.05
CA LYS A 178 5.81 -2.68 1.94
C LYS A 178 4.96 -1.51 2.42
N THR A 179 5.58 -0.60 3.18
CA THR A 179 4.91 0.60 3.69
C THR A 179 5.23 1.81 2.84
N PHE A 180 4.23 2.67 2.60
CA PHE A 180 4.39 3.87 1.78
C PHE A 180 5.54 4.74 2.29
N GLY A 181 6.41 5.19 1.38
CA GLY A 181 7.54 6.03 1.72
C GLY A 181 8.68 5.33 2.44
N LYS A 182 8.63 4.01 2.69
CA LYS A 182 9.78 3.26 3.20
C LYS A 182 10.58 2.61 2.07
N LEU A 183 11.83 2.26 2.36
CA LEU A 183 12.69 1.55 1.43
C LEU A 183 12.10 0.16 1.09
N THR A 184 12.34 -0.33 -0.11
CA THR A 184 12.01 -1.71 -0.52
C THR A 184 13.27 -2.56 -0.60
N GLY A 185 13.12 -3.89 -0.70
CA GLY A 185 14.26 -4.81 -0.92
C GLY A 185 15.09 -4.47 -2.17
N ASN A 186 14.46 -3.86 -3.18
CA ASN A 186 15.14 -3.39 -4.40
C ASN A 186 15.89 -2.06 -4.21
N GLY A 187 15.89 -1.49 -3.01
CA GLY A 187 16.58 -0.23 -2.70
C GLY A 187 15.91 1.02 -3.23
N ARG A 188 14.66 0.93 -3.69
CA ARG A 188 13.83 2.07 -4.08
C ARG A 188 12.83 2.37 -2.98
N MET A 189 12.44 3.64 -2.86
CA MET A 189 11.33 4.04 -1.99
C MET A 189 10.01 3.46 -2.51
N TYR A 190 9.18 2.93 -1.61
CA TYR A 190 7.86 2.42 -1.95
C TYR A 190 6.89 3.60 -2.15
N LYS A 191 6.99 4.22 -3.32
CA LYS A 191 6.13 5.31 -3.78
C LYS A 191 5.83 5.13 -5.28
N PRO A 192 4.75 5.72 -5.80
CA PRO A 192 4.49 5.70 -7.23
C PRO A 192 5.64 6.36 -7.99
N ALA A 193 5.84 5.93 -9.24
CA ALA A 193 6.83 6.57 -10.10
C ALA A 193 6.40 8.03 -10.37
N PRO A 194 7.33 8.98 -10.51
CA PRO A 194 7.00 10.38 -10.77
C PRO A 194 6.10 10.59 -12.00
N ALA A 195 6.30 9.78 -13.06
CA ALA A 195 5.44 9.80 -14.24
C ALA A 195 3.99 9.35 -13.93
N THR A 196 3.82 8.36 -13.04
CA THR A 196 2.50 7.89 -12.59
C THR A 196 1.81 8.94 -11.71
N GLU A 197 2.57 9.61 -10.83
CA GLU A 197 2.04 10.70 -10.00
C GLU A 197 1.53 11.85 -10.87
N LYS A 198 2.34 12.31 -11.84
CA LYS A 198 1.92 13.34 -12.80
C LYS A 198 0.67 12.94 -13.58
N LYS A 199 0.60 11.68 -14.05
CA LYS A 199 -0.53 11.16 -14.83
C LYS A 199 -1.87 11.22 -14.07
N TYR A 200 -1.86 10.97 -12.76
CA TYR A 200 -3.08 10.91 -11.96
C TYR A 200 -3.27 12.10 -11.02
N ALA A 201 -2.42 13.14 -11.10
CA ALA A 201 -2.47 14.30 -10.21
C ALA A 201 -3.84 15.00 -10.23
N GLU A 202 -4.33 15.38 -11.41
CA GLU A 202 -5.63 16.03 -11.58
C GLU A 202 -6.79 15.14 -11.08
N ALA A 203 -6.76 13.85 -11.43
CA ALA A 203 -7.78 12.89 -10.98
C ALA A 203 -7.78 12.71 -9.46
N LEU A 204 -6.61 12.76 -8.83
CA LEU A 204 -6.46 12.68 -7.37
C LEU A 204 -7.07 13.92 -6.70
N ASP A 205 -6.83 15.11 -7.24
CA ASP A 205 -7.36 16.35 -6.68
C ASP A 205 -8.89 16.41 -6.78
N LEU A 206 -9.45 16.02 -7.93
CA LEU A 206 -10.91 15.84 -8.08
C LEU A 206 -11.46 14.79 -7.11
N TYR A 207 -10.73 13.70 -6.85
CA TYR A 207 -11.17 12.67 -5.93
C TYR A 207 -11.22 13.15 -4.47
N LYS A 208 -10.28 14.00 -4.06
CA LYS A 208 -10.23 14.60 -2.72
C LYS A 208 -11.31 15.65 -2.52
N ASN A 209 -11.45 16.55 -3.48
CA ASN A 209 -12.22 17.78 -3.30
C ASN A 209 -13.67 17.67 -3.75
N THR A 210 -14.00 16.72 -4.62
CA THR A 210 -15.35 16.57 -5.18
C THR A 210 -16.06 15.33 -4.64
N THR A 211 -17.36 15.21 -4.86
CA THR A 211 -18.18 14.00 -4.57
C THR A 211 -18.41 13.11 -5.80
N MET A 212 -17.73 13.38 -6.92
CA MET A 212 -17.83 12.59 -8.15
C MET A 212 -17.36 11.14 -7.97
N THR A 213 -17.97 10.19 -8.68
CA THR A 213 -17.53 8.80 -8.61
C THR A 213 -16.16 8.62 -9.28
N MET A 214 -15.43 7.54 -8.93
CA MET A 214 -14.15 7.22 -9.57
C MET A 214 -14.28 7.10 -11.10
N LYS A 215 -15.43 6.61 -11.58
CA LYS A 215 -15.71 6.44 -13.00
C LYS A 215 -15.89 7.79 -13.71
N ASP A 216 -16.60 8.71 -13.09
CA ASP A 216 -16.85 10.04 -13.65
C ASP A 216 -15.57 10.87 -13.67
N ILE A 217 -14.76 10.81 -12.61
CA ILE A 217 -13.44 11.46 -12.55
C ILE A 217 -12.52 10.91 -13.63
N ALA A 218 -12.46 9.58 -13.78
CA ALA A 218 -11.63 8.96 -14.80
C ALA A 218 -12.04 9.37 -16.21
N LYS A 219 -13.35 9.47 -16.48
CA LYS A 219 -13.90 9.95 -17.75
C LYS A 219 -13.56 11.44 -17.98
N HIS A 220 -13.67 12.28 -16.95
CA HIS A 220 -13.39 13.71 -17.04
C HIS A 220 -11.91 13.99 -17.38
N VAL A 221 -10.99 13.29 -16.72
CA VAL A 221 -9.54 13.49 -16.91
C VAL A 221 -8.98 12.70 -18.10
N GLY A 222 -9.78 11.79 -18.69
CA GLY A 222 -9.35 10.96 -19.81
C GLY A 222 -8.38 9.83 -19.42
N VAL A 223 -8.49 9.31 -18.19
CA VAL A 223 -7.70 8.15 -17.72
C VAL A 223 -8.55 6.88 -17.65
N SER A 224 -7.91 5.72 -17.72
CA SER A 224 -8.60 4.44 -17.52
C SER A 224 -9.18 4.35 -16.10
N SER A 225 -10.47 4.03 -15.98
CA SER A 225 -11.14 3.86 -14.70
C SER A 225 -10.50 2.78 -13.84
N GLU A 226 -10.08 1.66 -14.46
CA GLU A 226 -9.44 0.56 -13.76
C GLU A 226 -8.02 0.93 -13.32
N GLY A 227 -7.28 1.64 -14.19
CA GLY A 227 -5.96 2.17 -13.86
C GLY A 227 -5.99 3.15 -12.69
N PHE A 228 -6.95 4.08 -12.69
CA PHE A 228 -7.13 5.04 -11.60
C PHE A 228 -7.56 4.37 -10.31
N ARG A 229 -8.47 3.40 -10.38
CA ARG A 229 -8.88 2.57 -9.24
C ARG A 229 -7.67 1.84 -8.64
N SER A 230 -6.88 1.15 -9.46
CA SER A 230 -5.67 0.44 -9.02
C SER A 230 -4.67 1.40 -8.36
N TYR A 231 -4.48 2.59 -8.94
CA TYR A 231 -3.61 3.63 -8.39
C TYR A 231 -4.07 4.10 -7.00
N LEU A 232 -5.36 4.41 -6.83
CA LEU A 232 -5.91 4.81 -5.53
C LEU A 232 -5.81 3.71 -4.49
N HIS A 233 -6.17 2.48 -4.83
CA HIS A 233 -6.11 1.36 -3.89
C HIS A 233 -4.68 1.03 -3.45
N LYS A 234 -3.70 1.18 -4.35
CA LYS A 234 -2.30 0.88 -4.05
C LYS A 234 -1.58 1.98 -3.29
N TRP A 235 -1.84 3.24 -3.63
CA TRP A 235 -1.04 4.37 -3.13
C TRP A 235 -1.80 5.32 -2.22
N HIS A 236 -3.14 5.35 -2.30
CA HIS A 236 -4.01 6.30 -1.59
C HIS A 236 -5.16 5.58 -0.88
N LYS A 237 -4.88 4.41 -0.28
CA LYS A 237 -5.89 3.57 0.38
C LYS A 237 -6.68 4.33 1.44
N ASN A 238 -6.02 5.22 2.19
CA ASN A 238 -6.65 6.04 3.23
C ASN A 238 -7.74 6.96 2.66
N LEU A 239 -7.50 7.58 1.50
CA LEU A 239 -8.51 8.40 0.82
C LEU A 239 -9.73 7.57 0.36
N VAL A 240 -9.50 6.31 -0.02
CA VAL A 240 -10.58 5.39 -0.37
C VAL A 240 -11.43 5.03 0.86
N LEU A 241 -10.78 4.76 1.98
CA LEU A 241 -11.44 4.44 3.25
C LEU A 241 -12.25 5.62 3.80
N GLU A 242 -11.69 6.83 3.77
CA GLU A 242 -12.37 8.05 4.18
C GLU A 242 -13.67 8.26 3.39
N ARG A 243 -13.61 8.11 2.05
CA ARG A 243 -14.80 8.25 1.20
C ARG A 243 -15.85 7.19 1.46
N LEU A 244 -15.46 5.99 1.88
CA LEU A 244 -16.36 4.90 2.28
C LEU A 244 -16.99 5.11 3.67
N GLY A 245 -16.58 6.16 4.40
CA GLY A 245 -17.05 6.45 5.75
C GLY A 245 -16.45 5.51 6.80
N VAL A 246 -15.25 4.98 6.54
CA VAL A 246 -14.50 4.13 7.46
C VAL A 246 -13.45 5.01 8.14
N ALA A 247 -13.68 5.34 9.41
CA ALA A 247 -12.73 6.08 10.24
C ALA A 247 -11.87 5.10 11.06
N GLY A 248 -10.57 5.40 11.19
CA GLY A 248 -9.62 4.67 12.04
C GLY A 248 -8.50 3.96 11.29
N ASP A 249 -7.58 3.35 12.04
CA ASP A 249 -6.49 2.53 11.53
C ASP A 249 -7.05 1.14 11.19
N VAL A 250 -7.45 0.98 9.93
CA VAL A 250 -8.15 -0.20 9.42
C VAL A 250 -7.11 -1.14 8.82
N ASP A 251 -7.04 -2.37 9.32
CA ASP A 251 -6.13 -3.45 8.88
C ASP A 251 -5.94 -3.48 7.35
N GLU A 252 -4.70 -3.72 6.91
CA GLU A 252 -4.27 -3.71 5.51
C GLU A 252 -5.12 -4.67 4.65
N ASN A 253 -5.67 -5.73 5.24
CA ASN A 253 -6.45 -6.77 4.57
C ASN A 253 -7.98 -6.63 4.63
N ILE A 254 -8.49 -5.50 5.08
CA ILE A 254 -9.94 -5.34 5.24
C ILE A 254 -10.68 -5.37 3.90
N ASP A 255 -11.70 -6.24 3.83
CA ASP A 255 -12.63 -6.30 2.71
C ASP A 255 -13.44 -5.00 2.63
N LEU A 256 -13.03 -4.13 1.72
CA LEU A 256 -13.64 -2.83 1.47
C LEU A 256 -15.13 -2.90 1.13
N ARG A 257 -15.63 -4.04 0.62
CA ARG A 257 -17.07 -4.23 0.36
C ARG A 257 -17.85 -4.36 1.67
N LYS A 258 -17.29 -5.09 2.64
CA LYS A 258 -17.89 -5.31 3.97
C LYS A 258 -17.68 -4.11 4.90
N ALA A 259 -16.55 -3.42 4.76
CA ALA A 259 -16.23 -2.26 5.59
C ALA A 259 -17.04 -1.00 5.26
N LYS A 260 -17.73 -0.96 4.12
CA LYS A 260 -18.53 0.19 3.70
C LYS A 260 -19.62 0.52 4.73
N ARG A 261 -19.40 1.60 5.48
CA ARG A 261 -20.39 2.15 6.42
C ARG A 261 -21.28 3.15 5.69
N ARG A 262 -20.83 4.40 5.51
CA ARG A 262 -21.62 5.48 4.89
C ARG A 262 -20.82 6.16 3.79
N LEU A 263 -21.15 5.84 2.53
CA LEU A 263 -20.44 6.41 1.38
C LEU A 263 -20.74 7.91 1.28
N LYS A 264 -19.71 8.76 1.26
CA LYS A 264 -19.83 10.24 1.24
C LYS A 264 -20.72 10.73 0.10
N THR A 265 -20.63 10.12 -1.08
CA THR A 265 -21.41 10.50 -2.25
C THR A 265 -22.91 10.22 -2.08
N VAL A 266 -23.26 9.09 -1.44
CA VAL A 266 -24.65 8.71 -1.17
C VAL A 266 -25.20 9.48 0.03
N ALA A 267 -24.34 9.82 0.99
CA ALA A 267 -24.71 10.68 2.11
C ALA A 267 -25.17 12.05 1.62
N VAL A 268 -24.39 12.71 0.77
CA VAL A 268 -24.73 14.01 0.19
C VAL A 268 -26.01 13.93 -0.64
N LYS A 269 -26.23 12.82 -1.38
CA LYS A 269 -27.48 12.62 -2.14
C LYS A 269 -28.73 12.70 -1.24
N TYR A 270 -28.70 12.09 -0.06
CA TYR A 270 -29.86 12.03 0.84
C TYR A 270 -29.89 13.12 1.91
N GLU A 271 -28.84 13.93 2.03
CA GLU A 271 -28.66 14.92 3.08
C GLU A 271 -29.81 15.93 3.15
N GLY A 272 -30.16 16.57 2.02
CA GLY A 272 -31.26 17.53 1.97
C GLY A 272 -32.63 16.92 2.33
N ALA A 273 -32.88 15.67 1.95
CA ALA A 273 -34.11 14.97 2.32
C ALA A 273 -34.15 14.61 3.81
N ILE A 274 -33.02 14.20 4.38
CA ILE A 274 -32.89 13.90 5.80
C ILE A 274 -33.09 15.16 6.64
N GLU A 275 -32.46 16.27 6.25
CA GLU A 275 -32.61 17.55 6.94
C GLU A 275 -34.05 18.06 6.88
N SER A 276 -34.68 18.00 5.72
CA SER A 276 -36.09 18.36 5.57
C SER A 276 -37.02 17.47 6.39
N LEU A 277 -36.70 16.18 6.55
CA LEU A 277 -37.45 15.24 7.39
C LEU A 277 -37.24 15.51 8.89
N ARG A 278 -36.04 15.97 9.30
CA ARG A 278 -35.75 16.39 10.68
C ARG A 278 -36.51 17.65 11.07
N GLN A 279 -36.57 18.63 10.17
CA GLN A 279 -37.28 19.90 10.40
C GLN A 279 -38.80 19.71 10.39
N ASN A 280 -39.34 18.91 9.46
CA ASN A 280 -40.77 18.73 9.26
C ASN A 280 -41.14 17.23 9.23
N PRO A 281 -41.54 16.64 10.38
CA PRO A 281 -41.90 15.24 10.50
C PRO A 281 -43.07 14.86 9.58
N ARG A 282 -42.80 14.09 8.52
CA ARG A 282 -43.80 13.65 7.54
C ARG A 282 -43.48 12.24 7.00
N PRO A 283 -44.44 11.54 6.37
CA PRO A 283 -44.22 10.17 5.91
C PRO A 283 -42.99 10.07 5.00
N ILE A 284 -42.10 9.10 5.28
CA ILE A 284 -40.85 8.87 4.51
C ILE A 284 -41.14 8.75 3.01
N ALA A 285 -42.25 8.12 2.63
CA ALA A 285 -42.65 7.98 1.23
C ALA A 285 -42.95 9.33 0.56
N LYS A 286 -43.54 10.29 1.29
CA LYS A 286 -43.83 11.62 0.79
C LYS A 286 -42.53 12.40 0.56
N VAL A 287 -41.61 12.37 1.52
CA VAL A 287 -40.28 12.99 1.38
C VAL A 287 -39.51 12.37 0.22
N ALA A 288 -39.54 11.03 0.09
CA ALA A 288 -38.89 10.37 -1.03
C ALA A 288 -39.41 10.89 -2.38
N VAL A 289 -40.73 11.02 -2.54
CA VAL A 289 -41.33 11.55 -3.77
C VAL A 289 -40.94 13.02 -4.01
N GLU A 290 -40.99 13.87 -2.98
CA GLU A 290 -40.61 15.29 -3.06
C GLU A 290 -39.16 15.48 -3.57
N PHE A 291 -38.25 14.59 -3.17
CA PHE A 291 -36.84 14.62 -3.57
C PHE A 291 -36.51 13.69 -4.75
N GLY A 292 -37.52 13.10 -5.41
CA GLY A 292 -37.32 12.24 -6.59
C GLY A 292 -36.68 10.88 -6.29
N PHE A 293 -36.79 10.39 -5.05
CA PHE A 293 -36.26 9.10 -4.62
C PHE A 293 -37.33 8.00 -4.62
N ARG A 294 -36.87 6.75 -4.81
CA ARG A 294 -37.71 5.58 -4.60
C ARG A 294 -37.98 5.41 -3.09
N PRO A 295 -39.25 5.36 -2.63
CA PRO A 295 -39.60 5.29 -1.21
C PRO A 295 -38.92 4.16 -0.44
N ASP A 296 -38.88 2.96 -1.00
CA ASP A 296 -38.32 1.79 -0.30
C ASP A 296 -36.81 1.89 -0.12
N VAL A 297 -36.10 2.39 -1.14
CA VAL A 297 -34.64 2.58 -1.11
C VAL A 297 -34.27 3.65 -0.08
N PHE A 298 -35.04 4.75 -0.02
CA PHE A 298 -34.81 5.81 0.96
C PHE A 298 -35.11 5.35 2.39
N ARG A 299 -36.17 4.55 2.58
CA ARG A 299 -36.50 3.94 3.88
C ARG A 299 -35.41 2.98 4.35
N GLU A 300 -34.91 2.10 3.49
CA GLU A 300 -33.81 1.18 3.81
C GLU A 300 -32.53 1.95 4.18
N TYR A 301 -32.24 3.03 3.45
CA TYR A 301 -31.10 3.90 3.76
C TYR A 301 -31.22 4.55 5.14
N LEU A 302 -32.39 5.11 5.48
CA LEU A 302 -32.65 5.70 6.80
C LEU A 302 -32.51 4.66 7.91
N ASN A 303 -33.08 3.47 7.75
CA ASN A 303 -32.95 2.39 8.74
C ASN A 303 -31.49 2.03 9.02
N LYS A 304 -30.63 2.06 7.99
CA LYS A 304 -29.23 1.67 8.09
C LYS A 304 -28.31 2.76 8.64
N HIS A 305 -28.58 4.03 8.34
CA HIS A 305 -27.67 5.14 8.63
C HIS A 305 -28.20 6.18 9.60
N GLU A 306 -29.52 6.25 9.81
CA GLU A 306 -30.21 7.20 10.68
C GLU A 306 -31.34 6.47 11.45
N PRO A 307 -31.03 5.41 12.23
CA PRO A 307 -32.04 4.52 12.82
C PRO A 307 -32.97 5.26 13.79
N GLU A 308 -32.49 6.28 14.49
CA GLU A 308 -33.34 7.10 15.38
C GLU A 308 -34.39 7.89 14.60
N LEU A 309 -34.01 8.48 13.47
CA LEU A 309 -34.94 9.23 12.61
C LEU A 309 -35.96 8.28 11.98
N ALA A 310 -35.51 7.10 11.57
CA ALA A 310 -36.39 6.05 11.07
C ALA A 310 -37.37 5.54 12.15
N ALA A 311 -36.90 5.35 13.38
CA ALA A 311 -37.72 4.92 14.51
C ALA A 311 -38.77 5.97 14.90
N ARG A 312 -38.44 7.26 14.84
CA ARG A 312 -39.41 8.37 15.06
C ARG A 312 -40.53 8.37 14.02
N GLN A 313 -40.24 7.93 12.80
CA GLN A 313 -41.22 7.85 11.70
C GLN A 313 -41.86 6.45 11.54
N GLY A 314 -41.48 5.50 12.40
CA GLY A 314 -41.85 4.09 12.31
C GLY A 314 -43.10 3.70 13.11
N MET A 315 -43.35 2.40 13.18
CA MET A 315 -44.43 1.81 13.98
C MET A 315 -43.93 1.57 15.42
N THR A 316 -44.71 1.95 16.43
CA THR A 316 -44.51 1.64 17.85
C THR A 316 -45.21 0.34 18.22
N CYS A 317 -44.71 -0.40 19.21
CA CYS A 317 -45.44 -1.50 19.83
C CYS A 317 -46.27 -0.95 20.99
N SER A 318 -47.58 -1.22 21.00
CA SER A 318 -48.44 -0.92 22.15
C SER A 318 -48.11 -1.83 23.33
N ALA A 319 -48.60 -1.48 24.53
CA ALA A 319 -48.53 -2.34 25.72
C ALA A 319 -49.20 -3.73 25.51
N SER A 320 -50.09 -3.84 24.53
CA SER A 320 -50.75 -5.08 24.10
C SER A 320 -50.01 -5.85 22.99
N GLY A 321 -48.79 -5.43 22.62
CA GLY A 321 -47.95 -6.08 21.61
C GLY A 321 -48.33 -5.79 20.14
N LYS A 322 -49.30 -4.91 19.89
CA LYS A 322 -49.73 -4.56 18.52
C LYS A 322 -48.83 -3.48 17.93
N LYS A 323 -48.50 -3.60 16.64
CA LYS A 323 -47.75 -2.57 15.91
C LYS A 323 -48.70 -1.45 15.47
N ILE A 324 -48.48 -0.24 15.99
CA ILE A 324 -49.30 0.94 15.77
C ILE A 324 -48.43 2.03 15.14
N SER A 325 -48.99 2.85 14.25
CA SER A 325 -48.31 4.04 13.76
C SER A 325 -48.20 5.08 14.89
N ARG A 326 -46.97 5.49 15.25
CA ARG A 326 -46.71 6.49 16.30
C ARG A 326 -47.45 7.80 16.08
N ARG A 327 -47.57 8.23 14.82
CA ARG A 327 -48.34 9.44 14.45
C ARG A 327 -49.83 9.29 14.70
N SER A 328 -50.39 8.10 14.48
CA SER A 328 -51.80 7.83 14.77
C SER A 328 -52.05 7.73 16.27
N GLU A 329 -51.08 7.17 17.00
CA GLU A 329 -51.06 7.17 18.46
C GLU A 329 -51.06 8.60 18.99
N GLU A 330 -50.11 9.46 18.60
CA GLU A 330 -50.06 10.87 18.99
C GLU A 330 -51.33 11.64 18.58
N LYS A 331 -51.83 11.43 17.36
CA LYS A 331 -53.05 12.09 16.85
C LYS A 331 -54.30 11.75 17.67
N TYR A 332 -54.46 10.49 18.07
CA TYR A 332 -55.65 10.01 18.76
C TYR A 332 -55.46 9.89 20.28
N PHE A 333 -54.26 10.13 20.81
CA PHE A 333 -53.91 9.96 22.22
C PHE A 333 -54.85 10.73 23.15
N VAL A 334 -55.03 12.03 22.89
CA VAL A 334 -55.89 12.91 23.70
C VAL A 334 -57.35 12.45 23.63
N ALA A 335 -57.82 12.12 22.43
CA ALA A 335 -59.19 11.64 22.22
C ALA A 335 -59.45 10.30 22.93
N MET A 336 -58.46 9.40 22.90
CA MET A 336 -58.52 8.10 23.54
C MET A 336 -58.52 8.23 25.07
N LYS A 337 -57.68 9.08 25.64
CA LYS A 337 -57.66 9.35 27.08
C LYS A 337 -58.98 9.95 27.57
N LEU A 338 -59.52 10.93 26.86
CA LEU A 338 -60.82 11.50 27.19
C LEU A 338 -61.95 10.47 27.13
N TYR A 339 -61.94 9.60 26.11
CA TYR A 339 -62.94 8.55 25.97
C TYR A 339 -62.82 7.48 27.06
N GLU A 340 -61.60 7.18 27.51
CA GLU A 340 -61.32 6.25 28.60
C GLU A 340 -61.77 6.77 29.98
N THR A 341 -61.69 8.09 30.22
CA THR A 341 -61.88 8.67 31.57
C THR A 341 -63.18 9.44 31.75
N THR A 342 -63.96 9.66 30.70
CA THR A 342 -65.21 10.45 30.77
C THR A 342 -66.39 9.69 30.16
N PRO A 343 -67.64 9.94 30.61
CA PRO A 343 -68.84 9.37 30.01
C PRO A 343 -69.24 10.09 28.70
N GLU A 344 -68.38 10.96 28.14
CA GLU A 344 -68.67 11.65 26.89
C GLU A 344 -68.70 10.68 25.70
N SER A 345 -69.72 10.81 24.85
CA SER A 345 -69.79 10.01 23.63
C SER A 345 -68.59 10.29 22.70
N LEU A 346 -68.07 9.25 22.05
CA LEU A 346 -66.95 9.35 21.11
C LEU A 346 -67.25 10.33 19.95
N LYS A 347 -68.53 10.51 19.59
CA LYS A 347 -68.98 11.46 18.58
C LYS A 347 -68.75 12.91 19.03
N SER A 348 -69.04 13.22 20.30
CA SER A 348 -68.78 14.54 20.89
C SER A 348 -67.28 14.84 20.94
N ILE A 349 -66.48 13.89 21.45
CA ILE A 349 -65.01 14.01 21.54
C ILE A 349 -64.40 14.23 20.15
N SER A 350 -64.85 13.47 19.15
CA SER A 350 -64.35 13.61 17.78
C SER A 350 -64.65 15.00 17.19
N LYS A 351 -65.85 15.55 17.44
CA LYS A 351 -66.23 16.89 16.95
C LYS A 351 -65.42 17.99 17.63
N ARG A 352 -65.22 17.88 18.95
CA ARG A 352 -64.45 18.84 19.76
C ARG A 352 -62.97 18.91 19.33
N LEU A 353 -62.37 17.76 19.02
CA LEU A 353 -60.96 17.67 18.63
C LEU A 353 -60.73 17.80 17.12
N GLY A 354 -61.77 18.06 16.32
CA GLY A 354 -61.66 18.14 14.86
C GLY A 354 -61.25 16.81 14.19
N LEU A 355 -61.54 15.68 14.82
CA LEU A 355 -61.19 14.35 14.35
C LEU A 355 -62.35 13.70 13.60
N THR A 356 -62.02 12.93 12.57
CA THR A 356 -63.03 12.16 11.82
C THR A 356 -63.52 10.99 12.67
N TYR A 357 -64.80 11.01 13.07
CA TYR A 357 -65.42 10.00 13.94
C TYR A 357 -65.13 8.56 13.50
N ASN A 358 -65.34 8.24 12.22
CA ASN A 358 -65.14 6.89 11.69
C ASN A 358 -63.68 6.43 11.79
N SER A 359 -62.72 7.33 11.58
CA SER A 359 -61.30 7.03 11.68
C SER A 359 -60.85 6.83 13.12
N LEU A 360 -61.35 7.66 14.06
CA LEU A 360 -61.09 7.52 15.49
C LEU A 360 -61.73 6.24 16.06
N GLY A 361 -63.00 5.99 15.78
CA GLY A 361 -63.71 4.79 16.24
C GLY A 361 -63.20 3.50 15.59
N GLY A 362 -62.73 3.56 14.34
CA GLY A 362 -62.03 2.45 13.71
C GLY A 362 -60.67 2.17 14.34
N TYR A 363 -59.93 3.23 14.71
CA TYR A 363 -58.64 3.11 15.38
C TYR A 363 -58.75 2.49 16.79
N ILE A 364 -59.66 2.99 17.62
CA ILE A 364 -59.87 2.49 18.98
C ILE A 364 -60.30 1.01 18.95
N ARG A 365 -61.26 0.63 18.11
CA ARG A 365 -61.71 -0.78 18.00
C ARG A 365 -60.59 -1.75 17.61
N ARG A 366 -59.70 -1.36 16.72
CA ARG A 366 -58.63 -2.23 16.21
C ARG A 366 -57.46 -2.33 17.18
N ASN A 367 -57.11 -1.22 17.83
CA ASN A 367 -55.86 -1.10 18.58
C ASN A 367 -56.05 -1.15 20.10
N TYR A 368 -57.15 -0.60 20.62
CA TYR A 368 -57.42 -0.46 22.06
C TYR A 368 -58.87 -0.87 22.43
N PRO A 369 -59.29 -2.13 22.18
CA PRO A 369 -60.64 -2.60 22.52
C PRO A 369 -60.95 -2.47 24.02
N GLU A 370 -59.95 -2.56 24.88
CA GLU A 370 -60.06 -2.41 26.34
C GLU A 370 -60.50 -1.00 26.77
N VAL A 371 -60.25 0.03 25.96
CA VAL A 371 -60.75 1.39 26.22
C VAL A 371 -62.27 1.44 26.04
N ILE A 372 -62.82 0.64 25.13
CA ILE A 372 -64.28 0.56 24.91
C ILE A 372 -64.95 -0.12 26.09
N SER A 373 -64.35 -1.19 26.62
CA SER A 373 -64.86 -1.87 27.82
C SER A 373 -64.88 -0.93 29.02
N ARG A 374 -63.76 -0.23 29.29
CA ARG A 374 -63.67 0.72 30.42
C ARG A 374 -64.63 1.90 30.30
N HIS A 375 -64.87 2.40 29.10
CA HIS A 375 -65.89 3.44 28.89
C HIS A 375 -67.31 2.94 29.15
N ARG A 376 -67.62 1.66 28.86
CA ARG A 376 -68.92 1.08 29.21
C ARG A 376 -69.11 0.96 30.71
N ASP A 377 -68.04 0.72 31.47
CA ASP A 377 -68.10 0.65 32.93
C ASP A 377 -68.31 2.04 33.58
N LEU A 378 -68.14 3.13 32.81
CA LEU A 378 -68.37 4.52 33.24
C LEU A 378 -69.78 5.04 32.93
N LEU A 379 -70.57 4.27 32.17
CA LEU A 379 -71.95 4.56 31.76
C LEU A 379 -72.92 3.75 32.63
#